data_AF-A0A8S0FSU3-F1
#
_entry.id   AF-A0A8S0FSU3-F1
#
_cell.length_a   1.000
_cell.length_b   1.000
_cell.length_c   1.000
_cell.angle_alpha   90.00
_cell.angle_beta   90.00
_cell.angle_gamma   90.00
#
_symmetry.space_group_name_H-M   'P 1'
#
loop_
_entity.id
_entity.type
_entity.pdbx_description
1 polymer ?
#
loop_
_entity_poly.entity_id
_entity_poly.type
_entity_poly.pdbx_seq_one_letter_code
_entity_poly.pdbx_strand_id
1 'polypeptide(L)'
;MVHGIFERHLDKGTRPGVYPRLSVMHGAVKYLGYADEHSAEPDQVILIEAGQFAVFPPEKWHNIEAMTDDTYFNIDFFVAPEVLMEGAQQRKVIHNGK
;
A
#
# COMPACT_ATOMS: atom_id res chain seq x y z
N MET A 1 7.67 -11.31 -10.98
CA MET A 1 6.93 -12.22 -10.06
C MET A 1 6.47 -11.40 -8.88
N VAL A 2 5.15 -11.26 -8.72
CA VAL A 2 4.48 -10.35 -7.76
C VAL A 2 4.28 -10.99 -6.38
N HIS A 3 5.16 -11.92 -5.98
CA HIS A 3 4.93 -12.78 -4.81
C HIS A 3 4.90 -12.01 -3.49
N GLY A 4 5.61 -10.88 -3.39
CA GLY A 4 5.77 -10.16 -2.13
C GLY A 4 4.49 -9.55 -1.55
N ILE A 5 3.47 -9.25 -2.36
CA ILE A 5 2.24 -8.59 -1.86
C ILE A 5 1.31 -9.57 -1.12
N PHE A 6 1.46 -10.87 -1.39
CA PHE A 6 0.68 -11.94 -0.78
C PHE A 6 1.27 -12.40 0.56
N GLU A 7 2.55 -12.12 0.79
CA GLU A 7 3.23 -12.33 2.07
C GLU A 7 3.12 -11.07 2.93
N ARG A 8 3.23 -11.21 4.26
CA ARG A 8 3.20 -10.07 5.17
C ARG A 8 4.38 -9.14 4.89
N HIS A 9 4.08 -7.87 4.63
CA HIS A 9 5.07 -6.85 4.32
C HIS A 9 4.63 -5.47 4.80
N LEU A 10 5.57 -4.53 4.68
CA LEU A 10 5.32 -3.11 4.81
C LEU A 10 5.66 -2.48 3.46
N ASP A 11 4.75 -1.68 2.92
CA ASP A 11 4.96 -1.04 1.62
C ASP A 11 6.17 -0.11 1.68
N LYS A 12 7.20 -0.43 0.89
CA LYS A 12 8.44 0.35 0.85
C LYS A 12 8.13 1.77 0.39
N GLY A 13 8.38 2.74 1.27
CA GLY A 13 8.11 4.15 0.99
C GLY A 13 6.72 4.63 1.40
N THR A 14 5.86 3.76 1.95
CA THR A 14 4.74 4.27 2.76
C THR A 14 5.31 4.91 4.01
N ARG A 15 4.96 6.17 4.18
CA ARG A 15 5.24 7.04 5.32
C ARG A 15 3.99 7.89 5.52
N PRO A 16 3.85 8.63 6.62
CA PRO A 16 2.74 9.57 6.77
C PRO A 16 2.63 10.46 5.52
N GLY A 17 1.45 10.47 4.89
CA GLY A 17 1.22 11.17 3.63
C GLY A 17 1.41 10.33 2.35
N VAL A 18 1.67 9.03 2.41
CA VAL A 18 1.66 8.11 1.24
C VAL A 18 0.61 7.03 1.44
N TYR A 19 -0.43 7.03 0.60
CA TYR A 19 -1.62 6.18 0.76
C TYR A 19 -1.81 5.26 -0.46
N PRO A 20 -1.67 3.95 -0.31
CA PRO A 20 -2.06 2.97 -1.33
C PRO A 20 -3.58 2.87 -1.41
N ARG A 21 -4.13 2.82 -2.62
CA ARG A 21 -5.54 2.49 -2.90
C ARG A 21 -5.60 1.26 -3.79
N LEU A 22 -6.15 0.17 -3.28
CA LEU A 22 -6.40 -1.06 -4.05
C LEU A 22 -7.83 -1.03 -4.61
N SER A 23 -7.98 -1.13 -5.93
CA SER A 23 -9.27 -1.22 -6.61
C SER A 23 -9.42 -2.58 -7.27
N VAL A 24 -10.52 -3.29 -7.01
CA VAL A 24 -10.78 -4.61 -7.59
C VAL A 24 -11.66 -4.48 -8.81
N MET A 25 -11.22 -5.00 -9.95
CA MET A 25 -11.99 -4.95 -11.19
C MET A 25 -12.76 -6.25 -11.44
N HIS A 26 -12.28 -7.37 -10.93
CA HIS A 26 -12.95 -8.67 -11.00
C HIS A 26 -12.57 -9.55 -9.80
N GLY A 27 -13.49 -10.42 -9.38
CA GLY A 27 -13.32 -11.28 -8.22
C GLY A 27 -13.41 -10.48 -6.90
N ALA A 28 -12.56 -10.85 -5.94
CA ALA A 28 -12.48 -10.16 -4.66
C ALA A 28 -11.07 -10.26 -4.06
N VAL A 29 -10.68 -9.26 -3.28
CA VAL A 29 -9.43 -9.23 -2.52
C VAL A 29 -9.73 -9.10 -1.05
N LYS A 30 -9.07 -9.90 -0.21
CA LYS A 30 -9.08 -9.72 1.24
C LYS A 30 -7.79 -9.07 1.69
N TYR A 31 -7.89 -7.94 2.37
CA TYR A 31 -6.79 -7.28 3.06
C TYR A 31 -6.72 -7.78 4.51
N LEU A 32 -5.51 -8.10 4.97
CA LEU A 32 -5.20 -8.51 6.33
C LEU A 32 -4.16 -7.55 6.89
N GLY A 33 -4.57 -6.68 7.82
CA GLY A 33 -3.70 -5.79 8.56
C GLY A 33 -3.33 -6.38 9.92
N TYR A 34 -2.10 -6.11 10.37
CA TYR A 34 -1.55 -6.60 11.64
C TYR A 34 -1.09 -5.44 12.52
N ALA A 35 -0.98 -5.69 13.83
CA ALA A 35 -0.42 -4.72 14.77
C ALA A 35 1.09 -4.53 14.54
N ASP A 36 1.82 -5.62 14.23
CA ASP A 36 3.25 -5.63 13.94
C ASP A 36 3.67 -6.80 13.03
N GLU A 37 4.97 -6.94 12.78
CA GLU A 37 5.56 -7.98 11.93
C GLU A 37 5.28 -9.41 12.41
N HIS A 38 5.18 -9.62 13.72
CA HIS A 38 5.18 -10.94 14.36
C HIS A 38 3.82 -11.34 14.94
N SER A 39 2.83 -10.46 14.85
CA SER A 39 1.46 -10.70 15.30
C SER A 39 0.90 -11.99 14.69
N ALA A 40 0.35 -12.87 15.52
CA ALA A 40 -0.20 -14.14 15.05
C ALA A 40 -1.44 -13.92 14.17
N GLU A 41 -2.34 -13.05 14.59
CA GLU A 41 -3.63 -12.79 13.96
C GLU A 41 -3.73 -11.35 13.44
N PRO A 42 -4.52 -11.11 12.37
CA PRO A 42 -4.81 -9.78 11.88
C PRO A 42 -5.71 -9.01 12.86
N ASP A 43 -5.42 -7.72 13.05
CA ASP A 43 -6.27 -6.79 13.83
C ASP A 43 -7.25 -6.02 12.93
N GLN A 44 -7.09 -6.12 11.61
CA GLN A 44 -7.96 -5.51 10.62
C GLN A 44 -8.15 -6.45 9.42
N VAL A 45 -9.41 -6.70 9.07
CA VAL A 45 -9.77 -7.51 7.90
C VAL A 45 -10.76 -6.73 7.05
N ILE A 46 -10.48 -6.61 5.75
CA ILE A 46 -11.34 -5.89 4.80
C ILE A 46 -11.53 -6.78 3.57
N LEU A 47 -12.78 -7.07 3.21
CA LEU A 47 -13.13 -7.68 1.94
C LEU A 47 -13.45 -6.59 0.92
N ILE A 48 -12.85 -6.68 -0.27
CA ILE A 48 -12.98 -5.71 -1.35
C ILE A 48 -13.49 -6.48 -2.58
N GLU A 49 -14.74 -6.27 -2.94
CA GLU A 49 -15.38 -6.92 -4.08
C GLU A 49 -15.15 -6.15 -5.39
N ALA A 50 -15.41 -6.79 -6.53
CA ALA A 50 -15.36 -6.14 -7.83
C ALA A 50 -16.18 -4.84 -7.87
N GLY A 51 -15.57 -3.77 -8.38
CA GLY A 51 -16.15 -2.42 -8.40
C GLY A 51 -15.93 -1.62 -7.11
N GLN A 52 -15.29 -2.20 -6.09
CA GLN A 52 -14.94 -1.53 -4.84
C GLN A 52 -13.44 -1.22 -4.77
N PHE A 53 -13.10 -0.32 -3.85
CA PHE A 53 -11.72 0.00 -3.50
C PHE A 53 -11.57 0.17 -1.98
N ALA A 54 -10.35 -0.02 -1.50
CA ALA A 54 -9.96 0.34 -0.14
C ALA A 54 -8.66 1.13 -0.14
N VAL A 55 -8.53 2.07 0.79
CA VAL A 55 -7.29 2.81 1.05
C VAL A 55 -6.62 2.21 2.27
N PHE A 56 -5.36 1.81 2.13
CA PHE A 56 -4.62 1.17 3.21
C PHE A 56 -3.92 2.21 4.09
N PRO A 57 -3.87 1.99 5.41
CA PRO A 57 -3.13 2.89 6.29
C PRO A 57 -1.62 2.80 5.99
N PRO A 58 -0.90 3.95 5.97
CA PRO A 58 0.55 3.95 5.80
C PRO A 58 1.23 3.23 6.97
N GLU A 59 2.40 2.65 6.71
CA GLU A 59 3.26 2.02 7.74
C GLU A 59 2.59 0.90 8.55
N LYS A 60 1.52 0.29 8.02
CA LYS A 60 0.88 -0.89 8.62
C LYS A 60 1.36 -2.17 7.95
N TRP A 61 1.78 -3.13 8.77
CA TRP A 61 2.06 -4.50 8.34
C TRP A 61 0.80 -5.13 7.78
N HIS A 62 0.89 -5.67 6.57
CA HIS A 62 -0.26 -6.29 5.93
C HIS A 62 0.12 -7.31 4.86
N ASN A 63 -0.85 -8.09 4.43
CA ASN A 63 -0.82 -8.83 3.18
C ASN A 63 -2.22 -8.83 2.54
N ILE A 64 -2.29 -9.23 1.28
CA ILE A 64 -3.56 -9.43 0.59
C ILE A 64 -3.72 -10.89 0.14
N GLU A 65 -4.97 -11.31 -0.01
CA GLU A 65 -5.34 -12.59 -0.58
C GLU A 65 -6.28 -12.34 -1.77
N ALA A 66 -5.98 -12.94 -2.92
CA ALA A 66 -6.95 -13.05 -4.01
C ALA A 66 -7.93 -14.17 -3.65
N MET A 67 -9.23 -13.89 -3.71
CA MET A 67 -10.26 -14.84 -3.29
C MET A 67 -10.61 -15.86 -4.38
N THR A 68 -10.26 -15.58 -5.64
CA THR A 68 -10.47 -16.45 -6.80
C THR A 68 -9.29 -16.35 -7.77
N ASP A 69 -9.06 -17.40 -8.57
CA ASP A 69 -7.96 -17.46 -9.55
C ASP A 69 -8.06 -16.41 -10.67
N ASP A 70 -9.27 -15.90 -10.91
CA ASP A 70 -9.57 -14.87 -11.91
C ASP A 70 -9.69 -13.46 -11.32
N THR A 71 -9.30 -13.27 -10.06
CA THR A 71 -9.26 -11.95 -9.43
C THR A 71 -8.17 -11.08 -10.07
N TYR A 72 -8.51 -9.87 -10.49
CA TYR A 72 -7.54 -8.86 -10.89
C TYR A 72 -7.91 -7.46 -10.36
N PHE A 73 -6.88 -6.73 -9.97
CA PHE A 73 -6.96 -5.45 -9.26
C PHE A 73 -5.77 -4.56 -9.65
N ASN A 74 -5.83 -3.27 -9.34
CA ASN A 74 -4.70 -2.35 -9.43
C ASN A 74 -4.49 -1.63 -8.10
N ILE A 75 -3.27 -1.11 -7.91
CA ILE A 75 -2.93 -0.27 -6.75
C ILE A 75 -2.46 1.08 -7.28
N ASP A 76 -3.10 2.14 -6.80
CA ASP A 76 -2.70 3.52 -7.04
C ASP A 76 -2.09 4.11 -5.77
N PHE A 77 -0.97 4.82 -5.88
CA PHE A 77 -0.32 5.47 -4.74
C PHE A 77 -0.57 6.98 -4.77
N PHE A 78 -1.19 7.49 -3.71
CA PHE A 78 -1.45 8.91 -3.52
C PHE A 78 -0.47 9.48 -2.51
N VAL A 79 0.13 10.63 -2.82
CA VAL A 79 1.10 11.28 -1.95
C VAL A 79 0.64 12.70 -1.63
N ALA A 80 0.68 13.06 -0.35
CA ALA A 80 0.41 14.40 0.13
C ALA A 80 1.38 15.41 -0.54
N PRO A 81 0.90 16.57 -1.01
CA PRO A 81 1.74 17.55 -1.71
C PRO A 81 2.99 17.96 -0.93
N GLU A 82 2.90 18.09 0.39
CA GLU A 82 3.99 18.50 1.28
C GLU A 82 5.14 17.48 1.23
N VAL A 83 4.78 16.19 1.24
CA VAL A 83 5.70 15.05 1.18
C VAL A 83 6.41 14.98 -0.18
N LEU A 84 5.73 15.38 -1.26
CA LEU A 84 6.33 15.49 -2.60
C LEU A 84 7.29 16.69 -2.69
N MET A 85 6.94 17.82 -2.09
CA MET A 85 7.71 19.06 -2.18
C MET A 85 8.99 19.05 -1.33
N GLU A 86 9.02 18.39 -0.18
CA GLU A 86 10.25 18.20 0.62
C GLU A 86 11.37 17.52 -0.19
N GLY A 87 11.03 16.51 -0.98
CA GLY A 87 11.99 15.83 -1.87
C GLY A 87 12.56 16.75 -2.96
N ALA A 88 11.81 17.77 -3.40
CA ALA A 88 12.27 18.75 -4.37
C ALA A 88 13.23 19.77 -3.76
N GLN A 89 13.01 20.17 -2.50
CA GLN A 89 13.93 21.09 -1.79
C GLN A 89 15.30 20.45 -1.55
N GLN A 90 15.35 19.16 -1.19
CA GLN A 90 16.63 18.44 -1.01
C GLN A 90 17.47 18.37 -2.30
N ARG A 91 16.83 18.22 -3.48
CA ARG A 91 17.55 18.22 -4.78
C ARG A 91 18.13 19.58 -5.16
N LYS A 92 17.55 20.68 -4.65
CA LYS A 92 18.02 22.05 -4.97
C LYS A 92 19.32 22.40 -4.24
N VAL A 93 19.59 21.78 -3.08
CA VAL A 93 20.80 22.04 -2.28
C VAL A 93 22.06 21.42 -2.91
N ILE A 94 21.91 20.41 -3.77
CA ILE A 94 23.04 19.64 -4.32
C ILE A 94 23.66 20.30 -5.57
N HIS A 95 23.10 21.39 -6.10
CA HIS A 95 23.59 22.07 -7.32
C HIS A 95 24.14 23.48 -7.08
N ASN A 96 24.65 23.77 -5.89
CA ASN A 96 25.44 24.96 -5.61
C ASN A 96 26.85 24.57 -5.12
N GLY A 97 27.61 23.91 -5.99
CA GLY A 97 29.05 23.69 -5.83
C GLY A 97 29.76 24.17 -7.10
N LYS A 98 30.64 25.15 -6.93
CA LYS A 98 31.54 25.72 -7.95
C LYS A 98 32.45 24.65 -8.57
#